data_AF-A0A5K8A435-F1
#
_entry.id   AF-A0A5K8A435-F1
#
_cell.length_a   1.000
_cell.length_b   1.000
_cell.length_c   1.000
_cell.angle_alpha   90.00
_cell.angle_beta   90.00
_cell.angle_gamma   90.00
#
_symmetry.space_group_name_H-M   'P 1'
#
loop_
_entity.id
_entity.type
_entity.pdbx_description
1 polymer ?
#
loop_
_entity_poly.entity_id
_entity_poly.type
_entity_poly.pdbx_seq_one_letter_code
_entity_poly.pdbx_strand_id
1 'polypeptide(L)'
;MISPTLSNIFLHYVLDDWFVKTVQPRMRGKCFLIRFADDFIIGFQLETDARRLMEVLPKRFERYALTLHPQKTRLIAFGRPAREAKPQGTFDFLGFTFYWGKSLKGNWVIKKKTARKRRNRFMRMLWSWCKKNRHDPIGEQHETLCSKLRGFYQYFGVRSNFKVLEVVYEYAQRAWRRWLGRRHRDGYISHKKFDNILARYPLPRPRIVHNI
;
A
#
# COMPACT_ATOMS: atom_id res chain seq x y z
N MET A 1 13.11 21.30 14.70
CA MET A 1 11.86 20.54 14.46
C MET A 1 11.79 19.35 15.42
N ILE A 2 11.08 19.46 16.55
CA ILE A 2 10.90 18.38 17.55
C ILE A 2 9.55 17.65 17.37
N SER A 3 8.84 17.92 16.27
CA SER A 3 7.42 17.56 16.08
C SER A 3 7.13 16.04 15.92
N PRO A 4 7.91 15.22 15.18
CA PRO A 4 7.57 13.81 15.00
C PRO A 4 7.80 12.95 16.24
N THR A 5 8.81 13.29 17.04
CA THR A 5 9.18 12.54 18.25
C THR A 5 8.16 12.78 19.36
N LEU A 6 7.75 14.03 19.57
CA LEU A 6 6.70 14.38 20.54
C LEU A 6 5.36 13.70 20.19
N SER A 7 4.93 13.70 18.94
CA SER A 7 3.69 13.02 18.53
C SER A 7 3.76 11.50 18.73
N ASN A 8 4.92 10.88 18.48
CA ASN A 8 5.12 9.44 18.69
C ASN A 8 5.12 9.05 20.17
N ILE A 9 5.75 9.85 21.04
CA ILE A 9 5.75 9.65 22.49
C ILE A 9 4.32 9.86 23.02
N PHE A 10 3.62 10.88 22.53
CA PHE A 10 2.25 11.16 22.95
C PHE A 10 1.30 10.01 22.62
N LEU A 11 1.31 9.50 21.39
CA LEU A 11 0.49 8.34 21.01
C LEU A 11 0.89 7.07 21.75
N HIS A 12 2.16 6.95 22.15
CA HIS A 12 2.58 5.84 23.00
C HIS A 12 1.83 5.84 24.33
N TYR A 13 1.75 6.98 25.03
CA TYR A 13 1.01 7.07 26.29
C TYR A 13 -0.50 7.00 26.11
N VAL A 14 -1.04 7.69 25.10
CA VAL A 14 -2.50 7.80 24.90
C VAL A 14 -3.10 6.48 24.45
N LEU A 15 -2.40 5.76 23.56
CA LEU A 15 -2.89 4.54 22.92
C LEU A 15 -2.15 3.29 23.39
N ASP A 16 -0.84 3.18 23.18
CA ASP A 16 -0.12 1.90 23.38
C ASP A 16 -0.17 1.46 24.86
N ASP A 17 0.22 2.35 25.77
CA ASP A 17 0.27 2.10 27.21
C ASP A 17 -1.12 1.84 27.80
N TRP A 18 -2.10 2.65 27.38
CA TRP A 18 -3.48 2.47 27.78
C TRP A 18 -4.07 1.16 27.26
N PHE A 19 -3.73 0.78 26.03
CA PHE A 19 -4.20 -0.47 25.43
C PHE A 19 -3.69 -1.67 26.24
N VAL A 20 -2.39 -1.71 26.55
CA VAL A 20 -1.79 -2.82 27.30
C VAL A 20 -2.27 -2.85 28.76
N LYS A 21 -2.29 -1.70 29.45
CA LYS A 21 -2.59 -1.66 30.90
C LYS A 21 -4.09 -1.72 31.21
N THR A 22 -4.94 -1.21 30.32
CA THR A 22 -6.38 -1.03 30.61
C THR A 22 -7.28 -1.83 29.68
N VAL A 23 -7.00 -1.82 28.37
CA VAL A 23 -7.89 -2.47 27.39
C VAL A 23 -7.69 -3.98 27.42
N GLN A 24 -6.47 -4.46 27.18
CA GLN A 24 -6.15 -5.88 27.03
C GLN A 24 -6.59 -6.75 28.23
N PRO A 25 -6.41 -6.34 29.50
CA PRO A 25 -6.87 -7.13 30.65
C PRO A 25 -8.40 -7.21 30.79
N ARG A 26 -9.15 -6.30 30.15
CA ARG A 26 -10.61 -6.25 30.19
C ARG A 26 -11.28 -6.94 29.00
N MET A 27 -10.50 -7.41 28.03
CA MET A 27 -10.99 -8.16 26.88
C MET A 27 -11.15 -9.63 27.23
N ARG A 28 -12.19 -10.27 26.71
CA ARG A 28 -12.43 -11.70 26.92
C ARG A 28 -11.58 -12.55 25.98
N GLY A 29 -11.42 -12.10 24.74
CA GLY A 29 -10.62 -12.76 23.71
C GLY A 29 -9.22 -12.16 23.56
N LYS A 30 -8.39 -12.83 22.74
CA LYS A 30 -7.08 -12.28 22.35
C LYS A 30 -7.25 -10.97 21.57
N CYS A 31 -6.40 -10.00 21.86
CA CYS A 31 -6.31 -8.75 21.11
C CYS A 31 -4.85 -8.31 20.95
N PHE A 32 -4.60 -7.46 19.94
CA PHE A 32 -3.29 -6.88 19.69
C PHE A 32 -3.42 -5.51 19.03
N LEU A 33 -2.37 -4.70 19.13
CA LEU A 33 -2.25 -3.38 18.51
C LEU A 33 -0.99 -3.34 17.64
N ILE A 34 -1.14 -2.84 16.41
CA ILE A 34 -0.03 -2.53 15.50
C ILE A 34 -0.12 -1.05 15.17
N ARG A 35 0.93 -0.29 15.45
CA ARG A 35 1.00 1.15 15.19
C ARG A 35 2.19 1.51 14.32
N PHE A 36 1.98 2.49 13.44
CA PHE A 36 3.01 3.13 12.65
C PHE A 36 2.73 4.63 12.59
N ALA A 37 3.52 5.42 13.33
CA ALA A 37 3.25 6.83 13.58
C ALA A 37 1.82 7.05 14.11
N ASP A 38 0.97 7.74 13.32
CA ASP A 38 -0.43 8.06 13.59
C ASP A 38 -1.43 7.00 13.09
N ASP A 39 -1.03 6.11 12.18
CA ASP A 39 -1.87 5.02 11.67
C ASP A 39 -1.73 3.77 12.56
N PHE A 40 -2.85 3.16 12.95
CA PHE A 40 -2.84 1.92 13.74
C PHE A 40 -3.97 0.95 13.36
N ILE A 41 -3.77 -0.33 13.70
CA ILE A 41 -4.77 -1.40 13.63
C ILE A 41 -4.85 -2.06 15.00
N ILE A 42 -6.07 -2.34 15.43
CA ILE A 42 -6.33 -3.17 16.61
C ILE A 42 -7.07 -4.42 16.17
N GLY A 43 -6.48 -5.58 16.43
CA GLY A 43 -7.07 -6.88 16.12
C GLY A 43 -7.75 -7.48 17.34
N PHE A 44 -8.91 -8.10 17.13
CA PHE A 44 -9.69 -8.78 18.16
C PHE A 44 -10.09 -10.16 17.71
N GLN A 45 -10.08 -11.12 18.62
CA GLN A 45 -10.65 -12.45 18.42
C GLN A 45 -12.18 -12.43 18.46
N LEU A 46 -12.77 -11.62 19.35
CA LEU A 46 -14.21 -11.53 19.58
C LEU A 46 -14.77 -10.20 19.08
N GLU A 47 -15.89 -10.25 18.38
CA GLU A 47 -16.55 -9.04 17.88
C GLU A 47 -17.09 -8.15 19.00
N THR A 48 -17.57 -8.76 20.09
CA THR A 48 -18.09 -8.05 21.27
C THR A 48 -17.02 -7.15 21.91
N ASP A 49 -15.79 -7.65 22.02
CA ASP A 49 -14.63 -6.91 22.52
C ASP A 49 -14.28 -5.74 21.57
N ALA A 50 -14.33 -5.99 20.26
CA ALA A 50 -14.05 -4.96 19.26
C ALA A 50 -15.07 -3.82 19.29
N ARG A 51 -16.37 -4.14 19.41
CA ARG A 51 -17.45 -3.15 19.54
C ARG A 51 -17.29 -2.35 20.83
N ARG A 52 -16.98 -3.01 21.95
CA ARG A 52 -16.71 -2.34 23.24
C ARG A 52 -15.56 -1.35 23.13
N LEU A 53 -14.46 -1.71 22.46
CA LEU A 53 -13.37 -0.75 22.25
C LEU A 53 -13.82 0.42 21.35
N MET A 54 -14.60 0.16 20.31
CA MET A 54 -15.06 1.19 19.38
C MET A 54 -15.91 2.29 20.06
N GLU A 55 -16.60 1.97 21.16
CA GLU A 55 -17.35 2.93 21.98
C GLU A 55 -16.47 3.77 22.90
N VAL A 56 -15.34 3.22 23.36
CA VAL A 56 -14.47 3.84 24.38
C VAL A 56 -13.30 4.59 23.74
N LEU A 57 -12.79 4.11 22.61
CA LEU A 57 -11.61 4.64 21.94
C LEU A 57 -11.78 6.12 21.54
N PRO A 58 -12.90 6.58 20.95
CA PRO A 58 -13.10 8.01 20.66
C PRO A 58 -13.05 8.87 21.93
N LYS A 59 -13.74 8.45 22.99
CA LYS A 59 -13.76 9.16 24.28
C LYS A 59 -12.36 9.26 24.90
N ARG A 60 -11.56 8.20 24.75
CA ARG A 60 -10.16 8.19 25.18
C ARG A 60 -9.36 9.23 24.42
N PHE A 61 -9.49 9.31 23.11
CA PHE A 61 -8.76 10.28 22.27
C PHE A 61 -9.21 11.73 22.53
N GLU A 62 -10.51 11.96 22.69
CA GLU A 62 -11.08 13.27 23.02
C GLU A 62 -10.52 13.85 24.33
N ARG A 63 -10.33 12.99 25.36
CA ARG A 63 -9.70 13.41 26.62
C ARG A 63 -8.29 14.00 26.45
N TYR A 64 -7.60 13.65 25.38
CA TYR A 64 -6.27 14.15 25.04
C TYR A 64 -6.30 15.15 23.88
N ALA A 65 -7.47 15.75 23.61
CA ALA A 65 -7.72 16.69 22.51
C ALA A 65 -7.34 16.14 21.13
N LEU A 66 -7.43 14.82 20.94
CA LEU A 66 -7.27 14.15 19.65
C LEU A 66 -8.63 13.77 19.07
N THR A 67 -8.82 14.03 17.78
CA THR A 67 -10.03 13.61 17.06
C THR A 67 -9.70 12.42 16.16
N LEU A 68 -10.38 11.29 16.39
CA LEU A 68 -10.31 10.17 15.45
C LEU A 68 -11.13 10.52 14.21
N HIS A 69 -10.57 10.28 13.03
CA HIS A 69 -11.29 10.53 11.80
C HIS A 69 -12.37 9.43 11.61
N PRO A 70 -13.67 9.75 11.67
CA PRO A 70 -14.74 8.76 11.71
C PRO A 70 -14.80 7.94 10.41
N GLN A 71 -14.43 8.53 9.27
CA GLN A 71 -14.37 7.81 7.99
C GLN A 71 -13.16 6.86 7.87
N LYS A 72 -12.11 7.02 8.70
CA LYS A 72 -10.93 6.14 8.71
C LYS A 72 -11.09 5.00 9.72
N THR A 73 -11.77 5.25 10.82
CA THR A 73 -11.96 4.28 11.90
C THR A 73 -13.19 3.44 11.61
N ARG A 74 -12.98 2.19 11.19
CA ARG A 74 -14.06 1.26 10.84
C ARG A 74 -13.78 -0.13 11.40
N LEU A 75 -14.81 -0.79 11.90
CA LEU A 75 -14.75 -2.19 12.29
C LEU A 75 -14.87 -3.07 11.05
N ILE A 76 -13.96 -4.03 10.89
CA ILE A 76 -13.91 -4.91 9.71
C ILE A 76 -13.84 -6.34 10.20
N ALA A 77 -14.83 -7.16 9.82
CA ALA A 77 -14.76 -8.60 10.01
C ALA A 77 -13.63 -9.16 9.15
N PHE A 78 -12.55 -9.63 9.80
CA PHE A 78 -11.35 -10.15 9.13
C PHE A 78 -10.94 -11.53 9.66
N GLY A 79 -11.92 -12.41 9.85
CA GLY A 79 -11.71 -13.78 10.31
C GLY A 79 -11.20 -14.72 9.21
N ARG A 80 -10.52 -15.80 9.61
CA ARG A 80 -10.14 -16.87 8.69
C ARG A 80 -11.40 -17.45 8.02
N PRO A 81 -11.49 -17.46 6.69
CA PRO A 81 -12.68 -17.98 6.02
C PRO A 81 -12.83 -19.50 6.22
N ALA A 82 -14.07 -19.98 6.19
CA ALA A 82 -14.35 -21.41 6.07
C ALA A 82 -13.77 -21.97 4.75
N ARG A 83 -13.63 -23.31 4.64
CA ARG A 83 -12.88 -23.95 3.55
C ARG A 83 -13.34 -23.52 2.15
N GLU A 84 -14.65 -23.34 1.99
CA GLU A 84 -15.36 -23.02 0.75
C GLU A 84 -16.08 -21.66 0.77
N ALA A 85 -15.88 -20.85 1.82
CA ALA A 85 -16.51 -19.54 1.92
C ALA A 85 -15.74 -18.47 1.13
N LYS A 86 -16.47 -17.46 0.64
CA LYS A 86 -15.85 -16.23 0.14
C LYS A 86 -15.15 -15.51 1.30
N PRO A 87 -13.91 -15.03 1.12
CA PRO A 87 -13.23 -14.27 2.15
C PRO A 87 -13.98 -12.97 2.47
N GLN A 88 -14.17 -12.70 3.75
CA GLN A 88 -14.81 -11.47 4.21
C GLN A 88 -13.77 -10.42 4.59
N GLY A 89 -14.10 -9.17 4.29
CA GLY A 89 -13.31 -8.01 4.71
C GLY A 89 -12.01 -7.82 3.93
N THR A 90 -11.70 -6.57 3.62
CA THR A 90 -10.36 -6.13 3.23
C THR A 90 -10.09 -4.79 3.89
N PHE A 91 -8.83 -4.51 4.19
CA PHE A 91 -8.46 -3.24 4.78
C PHE A 91 -7.17 -2.69 4.20
N ASP A 92 -7.06 -1.37 4.15
CA ASP A 92 -5.87 -0.69 3.69
C ASP A 92 -5.02 -0.26 4.90
N PHE A 93 -3.74 -0.58 4.90
CA PHE A 93 -2.77 -0.15 5.91
C PHE A 93 -1.38 -0.02 5.29
N LEU A 94 -0.67 1.07 5.60
CA LEU A 94 0.67 1.38 5.07
C LEU A 94 0.78 1.25 3.54
N GLY A 95 -0.28 1.65 2.84
CA GLY A 95 -0.32 1.59 1.38
C GLY A 95 -0.54 0.20 0.77
N PHE A 96 -0.84 -0.82 1.59
CA PHE A 96 -1.25 -2.14 1.16
C PHE A 96 -2.71 -2.41 1.48
N THR A 97 -3.39 -3.16 0.61
CA THR A 97 -4.67 -3.80 0.92
C THR A 97 -4.39 -5.21 1.41
N PHE A 98 -4.81 -5.53 2.63
CA PHE A 98 -4.76 -6.85 3.25
C PHE A 98 -6.07 -7.60 2.98
N TYR A 99 -5.94 -8.88 2.64
CA TYR A 99 -7.07 -9.74 2.28
C TYR A 99 -6.74 -11.22 2.50
N TRP A 100 -7.76 -12.04 2.75
CA TRP A 100 -7.61 -13.48 2.78
C TRP A 100 -7.50 -14.06 1.37
N GLY A 101 -6.54 -14.97 1.17
CA GLY A 101 -6.37 -15.71 -0.08
C GLY A 101 -5.81 -17.10 0.17
N LYS A 102 -5.80 -17.93 -0.88
CA LYS A 102 -5.24 -19.28 -0.80
C LYS A 102 -3.73 -19.25 -1.09
N SER A 103 -2.95 -19.95 -0.27
CA SER A 103 -1.55 -20.29 -0.56
C SER A 103 -1.46 -21.29 -1.71
N LEU A 104 -0.26 -21.55 -2.21
CA LEU A 104 -0.04 -22.57 -3.25
C LEU A 104 -0.48 -23.98 -2.80
N LYS A 105 -0.43 -24.25 -1.48
CA LYS A 105 -0.89 -25.50 -0.86
C LYS A 105 -2.40 -25.50 -0.52
N GLY A 106 -3.17 -24.52 -0.98
CA GLY A 106 -4.62 -24.44 -0.71
C GLY A 106 -5.03 -23.97 0.69
N ASN A 107 -4.08 -23.64 1.57
CA ASN A 107 -4.36 -23.10 2.90
C ASN A 107 -4.73 -21.61 2.85
N TRP A 108 -5.70 -21.18 3.66
CA TRP A 108 -6.01 -19.76 3.85
C TRP A 108 -4.84 -19.04 4.52
N VAL A 109 -4.40 -17.95 3.90
CA VAL A 109 -3.34 -17.07 4.39
C VAL A 109 -3.73 -15.62 4.15
N ILE A 110 -3.23 -14.72 4.99
CA ILE A 110 -3.37 -13.28 4.77
C ILE A 110 -2.37 -12.88 3.68
N LYS A 111 -2.87 -12.29 2.60
CA LYS A 111 -2.08 -11.71 1.51
C LYS A 111 -2.17 -10.19 1.58
N LYS A 112 -1.18 -9.52 0.97
CA LYS A 112 -1.14 -8.07 0.86
C LYS A 112 -0.77 -7.68 -0.57
N LYS A 113 -1.45 -6.66 -1.09
CA LYS A 113 -1.15 -6.07 -2.41
C LYS A 113 -1.12 -4.57 -2.33
N THR A 114 -0.43 -3.87 -3.24
CA THR A 114 -0.42 -2.40 -3.25
C THR A 114 -1.86 -1.89 -3.31
N ALA A 115 -2.23 -0.99 -2.40
CA ALA A 115 -3.55 -0.40 -2.35
C ALA A 115 -3.87 0.29 -3.68
N ARG A 116 -5.09 0.11 -4.18
CA ARG A 116 -5.53 0.63 -5.50
C ARG A 116 -5.24 2.13 -5.63
N LYS A 117 -5.49 2.91 -4.57
CA LYS A 117 -5.22 4.36 -4.54
C LYS A 117 -3.72 4.66 -4.73
N ARG A 118 -2.83 3.91 -4.09
CA ARG A 118 -1.36 4.08 -4.20
C ARG A 118 -0.86 3.69 -5.59
N ARG A 119 -1.30 2.53 -6.11
CA ARG A 119 -0.99 2.09 -7.48
C ARG A 119 -1.40 3.14 -8.52
N ASN A 120 -2.66 3.59 -8.45
CA ASN A 120 -3.19 4.56 -9.42
C ASN A 120 -2.49 5.92 -9.31
N ARG A 121 -2.12 6.36 -8.10
CA ARG A 121 -1.33 7.58 -7.90
C ARG A 121 0.03 7.47 -8.58
N PHE A 122 0.73 6.34 -8.41
CA PHE A 122 2.03 6.11 -9.03
C PHE A 122 1.93 6.07 -10.57
N MET A 123 0.94 5.36 -11.12
CA MET A 123 0.69 5.33 -12.56
C MET A 123 0.41 6.71 -13.15
N ARG A 124 -0.41 7.54 -12.48
CA ARG A 124 -0.66 8.92 -12.91
C ARG A 124 0.60 9.78 -12.85
N MET A 125 1.44 9.58 -11.84
CA MET A 125 2.74 10.25 -11.74
C MET A 125 3.64 9.88 -12.92
N LEU A 126 3.75 8.58 -13.26
CA LEU A 126 4.50 8.14 -14.45
C LEU A 126 3.96 8.78 -15.73
N TRP A 127 2.65 8.74 -15.93
CA TRP A 127 2.01 9.31 -17.12
C TRP A 127 2.29 10.82 -17.25
N SER A 128 2.07 11.57 -16.16
CA SER A 128 2.29 13.02 -16.13
C SER A 128 3.76 13.36 -16.36
N TRP A 129 4.66 12.59 -15.74
CA TRP A 129 6.09 12.80 -15.89
C TRP A 129 6.55 12.50 -17.33
N CYS A 130 6.11 11.40 -17.96
CA CYS A 130 6.41 11.13 -19.37
C CYS A 130 5.85 12.21 -20.30
N LYS A 131 4.67 12.78 -19.98
CA LYS A 131 4.08 13.89 -20.75
C LYS A 131 4.92 15.16 -20.69
N LYS A 132 5.38 15.51 -19.49
CA LYS A 132 6.13 16.74 -19.21
C LYS A 132 7.53 16.68 -19.83
N ASN A 133 8.21 15.56 -19.67
CA ASN A 133 9.61 15.34 -20.05
C ASN A 133 9.74 14.66 -21.42
N ARG A 134 8.73 14.81 -22.28
CA ARG A 134 8.67 14.10 -23.58
C ARG A 134 9.76 14.55 -24.56
N HIS A 135 10.25 15.78 -24.41
CA HIS A 135 11.25 16.37 -25.30
C HIS A 135 12.70 16.09 -24.85
N ASP A 136 12.88 15.62 -23.62
CA ASP A 136 14.18 15.36 -23.03
C ASP A 136 14.92 14.22 -23.77
N PRO A 137 16.25 14.12 -23.63
CA PRO A 137 17.03 13.01 -24.17
C PRO A 137 16.51 11.65 -23.67
N ILE A 138 16.55 10.63 -24.53
CA ILE A 138 16.02 9.29 -24.19
C ILE A 138 16.78 8.66 -23.01
N GLY A 139 18.09 8.90 -22.91
CA GLY A 139 18.92 8.43 -21.78
C GLY A 139 18.46 8.99 -20.44
N GLU A 140 18.29 10.31 -20.34
CA GLU A 140 17.78 10.96 -19.13
C GLU A 140 16.36 10.51 -18.79
N GLN A 141 15.52 10.30 -19.83
CA GLN A 141 14.19 9.76 -19.64
C GLN A 141 14.25 8.37 -18.99
N HIS A 142 15.10 7.50 -19.54
CA HIS A 142 15.32 6.14 -19.08
C HIS A 142 15.82 6.09 -17.64
N GLU A 143 16.87 6.85 -17.30
CA GLU A 143 17.45 6.87 -15.96
C GLU A 143 16.41 7.24 -14.89
N THR A 144 15.63 8.28 -15.17
CA THR A 144 14.60 8.75 -14.24
C THR A 144 13.46 7.75 -14.10
N LEU A 145 13.00 7.14 -15.20
CA LEU A 145 11.99 6.06 -15.15
C LEU A 145 12.51 4.86 -14.37
N CYS A 146 13.77 4.48 -14.57
CA CYS A 146 14.42 3.41 -13.82
C CYS A 146 14.47 3.72 -12.33
N SER A 147 14.82 4.95 -11.95
CA SER A 147 14.82 5.39 -10.55
C SER A 147 13.42 5.29 -9.92
N LYS A 148 12.40 5.80 -10.61
CA LYS A 148 10.99 5.75 -10.15
C LYS A 148 10.50 4.31 -9.96
N LEU A 149 10.77 3.43 -10.93
CA LEU A 149 10.37 2.03 -10.86
C LEU A 149 11.11 1.28 -9.75
N ARG A 150 12.42 1.48 -9.62
CA ARG A 150 13.21 0.90 -8.51
C ARG A 150 12.67 1.33 -7.15
N GLY A 151 12.36 2.60 -6.95
CA GLY A 151 11.75 3.08 -5.71
C GLY A 151 10.40 2.43 -5.43
N PHE A 152 9.55 2.25 -6.46
CA PHE A 152 8.28 1.55 -6.31
C PHE A 152 8.46 0.08 -5.93
N TYR A 153 9.39 -0.63 -6.58
CA TYR A 153 9.70 -2.02 -6.25
C TYR A 153 10.34 -2.17 -4.87
N GLN A 154 11.17 -1.22 -4.45
CA GLN A 154 11.79 -1.25 -3.13
C GLN A 154 10.76 -1.22 -2.01
N TYR A 155 9.65 -0.49 -2.19
CA TYR A 155 8.60 -0.42 -1.17
C TYR A 155 7.53 -1.53 -1.34
N PHE A 156 7.06 -1.74 -2.57
CA PHE A 156 5.93 -2.64 -2.86
C PHE A 156 6.35 -4.04 -3.29
N GLY A 157 7.64 -4.32 -3.42
CA GLY A 157 8.22 -5.62 -3.77
C GLY A 157 8.09 -6.65 -2.67
N VAL A 158 6.86 -6.99 -2.27
CA VAL A 158 6.56 -7.95 -1.20
C VAL A 158 5.88 -9.20 -1.76
N ARG A 159 6.00 -10.32 -1.04
CA ARG A 159 5.32 -11.58 -1.41
C ARG A 159 3.82 -11.35 -1.66
N SER A 160 3.28 -12.05 -2.65
CA SER A 160 1.88 -11.95 -3.14
C SER A 160 1.52 -10.68 -3.94
N ASN A 161 2.41 -9.70 -4.06
CA ASN A 161 2.15 -8.45 -4.79
C ASN A 161 2.73 -8.39 -6.22
N PHE A 162 3.43 -9.44 -6.68
CA PHE A 162 4.15 -9.45 -7.98
C PHE A 162 3.28 -8.99 -9.16
N LYS A 163 2.04 -9.49 -9.24
CA LYS A 163 1.12 -9.14 -10.34
C LYS A 163 0.85 -7.63 -10.42
N VAL A 164 0.82 -6.93 -9.29
CA VAL A 164 0.63 -5.46 -9.30
C VAL A 164 1.88 -4.74 -9.81
N LEU A 165 3.07 -5.25 -9.48
CA LEU A 165 4.34 -4.71 -9.98
C LEU A 165 4.45 -4.86 -11.50
N GLU A 166 4.03 -6.01 -12.02
CA GLU A 166 3.96 -6.28 -13.46
C GLU A 166 3.02 -5.31 -14.18
N VAL A 167 1.81 -5.10 -13.66
CA VAL A 167 0.88 -4.11 -14.23
C VAL A 167 1.48 -2.70 -14.22
N VAL A 168 2.23 -2.32 -13.18
CA VAL A 168 2.93 -1.02 -13.13
C VAL A 168 4.04 -0.94 -14.17
N TYR A 169 4.82 -2.01 -14.35
CA TYR A 169 5.88 -2.10 -15.35
C TYR A 169 5.35 -1.98 -16.78
N GLU A 170 4.30 -2.74 -17.12
CA GLU A 170 3.61 -2.64 -18.41
C GLU A 170 3.02 -1.24 -18.63
N TYR A 171 2.42 -0.65 -17.59
CA TYR A 171 1.90 0.72 -17.66
C TYR A 171 3.01 1.74 -17.91
N ALA A 172 4.18 1.59 -17.28
CA ALA A 172 5.32 2.48 -17.49
C ALA A 172 5.79 2.44 -18.94
N GLN A 173 5.95 1.25 -19.51
CA GLN A 173 6.28 1.05 -20.93
C GLN A 173 5.24 1.71 -21.85
N ARG A 174 3.95 1.48 -21.59
CA ARG A 174 2.85 2.08 -22.37
C ARG A 174 2.85 3.60 -22.30
N ALA A 175 3.03 4.17 -21.10
CA ALA A 175 3.10 5.61 -20.89
C ALA A 175 4.29 6.21 -21.61
N TRP A 176 5.47 5.59 -21.50
CA TRP A 176 6.69 6.07 -22.15
C TRP A 176 6.56 6.04 -23.67
N ARG A 177 6.13 4.90 -24.22
CA ARG A 177 5.86 4.76 -25.66
C ARG A 177 4.88 5.79 -26.18
N ARG A 178 3.78 6.03 -25.45
CA ARG A 178 2.74 6.99 -25.86
C ARG A 178 3.32 8.39 -26.01
N TRP A 179 4.14 8.84 -25.06
CA TRP A 179 4.67 10.20 -25.06
C TRP A 179 5.89 10.38 -25.95
N LEU A 180 6.71 9.33 -26.15
CA LEU A 180 7.72 9.31 -27.21
C LEU A 180 7.08 9.43 -28.60
N GLY A 181 5.96 8.75 -28.84
CA GLY A 181 5.19 8.89 -30.06
C GLY A 181 4.79 10.33 -30.38
N ARG A 182 4.47 11.13 -29.36
CA ARG A 182 4.10 12.54 -29.52
C ARG A 182 5.26 13.45 -29.92
N ARG A 183 6.50 12.95 -29.99
CA ARG A 183 7.64 13.66 -30.58
C ARG A 183 7.67 13.58 -32.11
N HIS A 184 7.05 12.55 -32.68
CA HIS A 184 7.03 12.31 -34.12
C HIS A 184 5.85 13.02 -34.77
N ARG A 185 6.01 13.36 -36.07
CA ARG A 185 4.95 13.99 -36.89
C ARG A 185 3.64 13.20 -36.84
N ASP A 186 3.73 11.87 -36.92
CA ASP A 186 2.55 10.99 -36.91
C ASP A 186 1.93 10.82 -35.51
N GLY A 187 2.60 11.31 -34.46
CA GLY A 187 2.10 11.28 -33.09
C GLY A 187 2.09 9.90 -32.43
N TYR A 188 2.71 8.88 -33.03
CA TYR A 188 2.85 7.54 -32.47
C TYR A 188 4.20 6.89 -32.84
N ILE A 189 4.58 5.83 -32.11
CA ILE A 189 5.65 4.90 -32.51
C ILE A 189 5.11 3.47 -32.56
N SER A 190 5.55 2.69 -33.54
CA SER A 190 5.21 1.26 -33.65
C SER A 190 5.77 0.46 -32.47
N HIS A 191 5.21 -0.73 -32.22
CA HIS A 191 5.74 -1.65 -31.21
C HIS A 191 7.20 -1.98 -31.50
N LYS A 192 7.51 -2.46 -32.71
CA LYS A 192 8.87 -2.80 -33.15
C LYS A 192 9.90 -1.70 -32.91
N LYS A 193 9.56 -0.44 -33.20
CA LYS A 193 10.46 0.70 -32.96
C LYS A 193 10.68 0.95 -31.46
N PHE A 194 9.62 0.80 -30.66
CA PHE A 194 9.74 0.91 -29.20
C PHE A 194 10.50 -0.25 -28.57
N ASP A 195 10.34 -1.47 -29.10
CA ASP A 195 11.08 -2.65 -28.66
C ASP A 195 12.59 -2.47 -28.88
N ASN A 196 13.00 -1.87 -30.00
CA ASN A 196 14.40 -1.48 -30.24
C ASN A 196 14.90 -0.43 -29.20
N ILE A 197 14.04 0.51 -28.79
CA ILE A 197 14.38 1.46 -27.73
C ILE A 197 14.55 0.73 -26.40
N LEU A 198 13.65 -0.19 -26.05
CA LEU A 198 13.75 -0.98 -24.82
C LEU A 198 14.94 -1.95 -24.82
N ALA A 199 15.37 -2.45 -25.98
CA ALA A 199 16.57 -3.26 -26.12
C ALA A 199 17.84 -2.45 -25.75
N ARG A 200 17.89 -1.17 -26.13
CA ARG A 200 19.00 -0.26 -25.79
C ARG A 200 18.86 0.37 -24.40
N TYR A 201 17.64 0.63 -23.96
CA TYR A 201 17.29 1.31 -22.70
C TYR A 201 16.29 0.47 -21.89
N PRO A 202 16.72 -0.68 -21.34
CA PRO A 202 15.82 -1.59 -20.65
C PRO A 202 15.32 -0.98 -19.33
N LEU A 203 14.01 -0.98 -19.13
CA LEU A 203 13.43 -0.63 -17.83
C LEU A 203 13.63 -1.78 -16.83
N PRO A 204 13.84 -1.50 -15.54
CA PRO A 204 14.02 -2.53 -14.53
C PRO A 204 12.77 -3.41 -14.46
N ARG A 205 12.97 -4.73 -14.51
CA ARG A 205 11.88 -5.68 -14.38
C ARG A 205 11.35 -5.72 -12.94
N PRO A 206 10.05 -6.01 -12.74
CA PRO A 206 9.47 -6.26 -11.43
C PRO A 206 10.25 -7.32 -10.65
N ARG A 207 10.47 -7.08 -9.36
CA ARG A 207 11.07 -8.06 -8.46
C ARG A 207 10.42 -8.03 -7.09
N ILE A 208 10.36 -9.19 -6.44
CA ILE A 208 10.10 -9.26 -5.01
C ILE A 208 11.42 -8.95 -4.30
N VAL A 209 11.40 -7.94 -3.43
CA VAL A 209 12.56 -7.44 -2.68
C VAL A 209 12.51 -7.95 -1.24
N HIS A 210 11.31 -8.04 -0.66
CA HIS A 210 11.09 -8.42 0.73
C HIS A 210 10.43 -9.78 0.81
N ASN A 211 11.07 -10.70 1.53
CA ASN A 211 10.57 -12.06 1.76
C ASN A 211 9.66 -12.20 2.99
N ILE A 212 9.26 -11.07 3.61
CA ILE A 212 8.43 -10.99 4.82
C ILE A 212 6.94 -11.19 4.51
#